data_AF-A0A2E8WAC6-F1
#
_entry.id   AF-A0A2E8WAC6-F1
#
_cell.length_a   1.000
_cell.length_b   1.000
_cell.length_c   1.000
_cell.angle_alpha   90.00
_cell.angle_beta   90.00
_cell.angle_gamma   90.00
#
_symmetry.space_group_name_H-M   'P 1'
#
loop_
_entity.id
_entity.type
_entity.pdbx_description
1 polymer ?
#
loop_
_entity_poly.entity_id
_entity_poly.type
_entity_poly.pdbx_seq_one_letter_code
_entity_poly.pdbx_strand_id
1 'polypeptide(L)'
;MHTSSNIIGDTLAILRDTFAGPTYAYPDSGTFEMPNWKFEDVISAEQLVAHVREWRIDGVSTIGGCCGLKPDHIRALEVLG
;
A
#
# COMPACT_ATOMS: atom_id res chain seq x y z
N MET A 1 -8.37 -10.28 3.55
CA MET A 1 -7.13 -9.52 3.82
C MET A 1 -7.15 -8.32 2.92
N HIS A 2 -7.53 -7.18 3.48
CA HIS A 2 -7.65 -5.87 2.85
C HIS A 2 -7.11 -4.89 3.88
N THR A 3 -6.03 -4.21 3.56
CA THR A 3 -5.31 -3.34 4.50
C THR A 3 -5.12 -1.99 3.84
N SER A 4 -5.79 -0.99 4.37
CA SER A 4 -5.76 0.36 3.81
C SER A 4 -4.34 0.91 3.85
N SER A 5 -3.98 1.66 2.80
CA SER A 5 -2.66 2.29 2.67
C SER A 5 -2.23 3.07 3.92
N ASN A 6 -3.15 3.78 4.57
CA ASN A 6 -2.82 4.60 5.74
C ASN A 6 -2.36 3.81 6.99
N ILE A 7 -2.63 2.51 7.09
CA ILE A 7 -2.27 1.69 8.29
C ILE A 7 -1.13 0.70 8.04
N ILE A 8 -0.64 0.61 6.79
CA ILE A 8 0.47 -0.30 6.46
C ILE A 8 1.74 0.08 7.21
N GLY A 9 2.05 1.38 7.33
CA GLY A 9 3.25 1.86 8.03
C GLY A 9 3.31 1.37 9.49
N ASP A 10 2.23 1.58 10.25
CA ASP A 10 2.12 1.11 11.64
C ASP A 10 2.25 -0.41 11.75
N THR A 11 1.66 -1.15 10.79
CA THR A 11 1.73 -2.61 10.75
C THR A 11 3.17 -3.09 10.49
N LEU A 12 3.90 -2.42 9.60
CA LEU A 12 5.30 -2.73 9.29
C LEU A 12 6.21 -2.47 10.49
N ALA A 13 5.97 -1.39 11.23
CA ALA A 13 6.73 -1.08 12.44
C ALA A 13 6.61 -2.22 13.46
N ILE A 14 5.39 -2.69 13.73
CA ILE A 14 5.14 -3.82 14.64
C ILE A 14 5.77 -5.12 14.12
N LEU A 15 5.65 -5.39 12.82
CA LEU A 15 6.19 -6.62 12.22
C LEU A 15 7.71 -6.73 12.38
N ARG A 16 8.43 -5.60 12.22
CA ARG A 16 9.89 -5.56 12.30
C ARG A 16 10.47 -5.89 13.67
N ASP A 17 9.69 -5.71 14.73
CA ASP A 17 10.12 -6.06 16.09
C ASP A 17 10.30 -7.58 16.28
N THR A 18 9.71 -8.39 15.41
CA THR A 18 9.69 -9.86 15.54
C THR A 18 10.13 -10.59 14.28
N PHE A 19 10.20 -9.91 13.13
CA PHE A 19 10.50 -10.51 11.84
C PHE A 19 11.59 -9.73 11.09
N ALA A 20 12.69 -10.42 10.78
CA ALA A 20 13.84 -9.86 10.07
C ALA A 20 13.94 -10.31 8.59
N GLY A 21 12.92 -11.00 8.08
CA GLY A 21 12.87 -11.44 6.68
C GLY A 21 12.34 -10.37 5.73
N PRO A 22 12.31 -10.66 4.42
CA PRO A 22 11.76 -9.74 3.42
C PRO A 22 10.26 -9.52 3.64
N THR A 23 9.83 -8.27 3.54
CA THR A 23 8.43 -7.87 3.70
C THR A 23 7.84 -7.34 2.39
N TYR A 24 6.54 -7.57 2.21
CA TYR A 24 5.77 -7.16 1.03
C TYR A 24 4.55 -6.35 1.48
N ALA A 25 4.32 -5.20 0.84
CA ALA A 25 3.14 -4.37 1.07
C ALA A 25 2.28 -4.27 -0.19
N TYR A 26 0.97 -4.55 -0.06
CA TYR A 26 -0.01 -4.46 -1.14
C TYR A 26 -1.32 -3.83 -0.62
N PRO A 27 -1.38 -2.49 -0.49
CA PRO A 27 -2.54 -1.80 0.06
C PRO A 27 -3.78 -2.00 -0.81
N ASP A 28 -4.94 -1.90 -0.17
CA ASP A 28 -6.18 -1.59 -0.86
C ASP A 28 -6.50 -0.09 -0.76
N SER A 29 -7.43 0.31 -1.61
CA SER A 29 -7.84 1.70 -1.77
C SER A 29 -9.35 1.79 -2.08
N GLY A 30 -10.12 0.79 -1.69
CA GLY A 30 -11.57 0.79 -1.81
C GLY A 30 -12.21 0.88 -0.43
N THR A 31 -13.43 1.40 -0.39
CA THR A 31 -14.30 1.29 0.79
C THR A 31 -15.30 0.18 0.52
N PHE A 32 -15.33 -0.83 1.39
CA PHE A 32 -16.34 -1.88 1.28
C PHE A 32 -17.67 -1.38 1.88
N GLU A 33 -18.65 -1.14 1.02
CA GLU A 33 -20.02 -0.75 1.41
C GLU A 33 -21.00 -1.83 0.96
N MET A 34 -21.44 -2.67 1.91
CA MET A 34 -22.26 -3.84 1.63
C MET A 34 -23.42 -3.54 0.66
N PRO A 35 -23.62 -4.33 -0.41
CA PRO A 35 -22.89 -5.55 -0.78
C PRO A 35 -21.67 -5.33 -1.71
N ASN A 36 -21.31 -4.07 -1.99
CA ASN A 36 -20.40 -3.71 -3.08
C ASN A 36 -19.11 -3.05 -2.59
N TRP A 37 -18.07 -3.13 -3.40
CA TRP A 37 -16.91 -2.26 -3.24
C TRP A 37 -17.17 -0.95 -3.94
N LYS A 38 -16.99 0.16 -3.21
CA LYS A 38 -16.96 1.49 -3.79
C LYS A 38 -15.52 1.95 -3.96
N PHE A 39 -15.25 2.47 -5.15
CA PHE A 39 -13.95 3.00 -5.57
C PHE A 39 -14.05 4.51 -5.83
N GLU A 40 -14.88 5.20 -5.05
CA GLU A 40 -15.09 6.65 -5.17
C GLU A 40 -13.91 7.42 -4.55
N ASP A 41 -13.34 6.90 -3.47
CA ASP A 41 -12.17 7.47 -2.75
C ASP A 41 -10.90 6.63 -2.96
N VAL A 42 -10.60 6.27 -4.21
CA VAL A 42 -9.32 5.63 -4.51
C VAL A 42 -8.20 6.65 -4.32
N ILE A 43 -7.20 6.31 -3.50
CA ILE A 43 -5.97 7.08 -3.29
C ILE A 43 -5.37 7.42 -4.66
N SER A 44 -4.87 8.64 -4.80
CA SER A 44 -4.20 9.00 -6.04
C SER A 44 -2.89 8.23 -6.19
N ALA A 45 -2.40 8.15 -7.42
CA ALA A 45 -1.10 7.56 -7.71
C ALA A 45 0.03 8.25 -6.94
N GLU A 46 -0.04 9.58 -6.78
CA GLU A 46 0.91 10.39 -6.02
C GLU A 46 0.84 10.10 -4.51
N GLN A 47 -0.37 9.91 -3.96
CA GLN A 47 -0.55 9.52 -2.57
C GLN A 47 0.04 8.14 -2.29
N LEU A 48 -0.16 7.18 -3.21
CA LEU A 48 0.49 5.88 -3.10
C LEU A 48 2.02 6.01 -3.11
N VAL A 49 2.60 6.83 -4.01
CA VAL A 49 4.05 7.08 -4.04
C VAL A 49 4.57 7.63 -2.71
N ALA A 50 3.83 8.56 -2.09
CA ALA A 50 4.20 9.13 -0.80
C ALA A 50 4.27 8.05 0.29
N HIS A 51 3.25 7.21 0.39
CA HIS A 51 3.23 6.09 1.34
C HIS A 51 4.36 5.07 1.07
N VAL A 52 4.56 4.68 -0.19
CA VAL A 52 5.59 3.70 -0.54
C VAL A 52 7.00 4.21 -0.23
N ARG A 53 7.23 5.53 -0.36
CA ARG A 53 8.50 6.14 0.05
C ARG A 53 8.78 5.92 1.54
N GLU A 54 7.78 6.09 2.39
CA GLU A 54 7.87 5.83 3.83
C GLU A 54 8.12 4.34 4.10
N TRP A 55 7.36 3.46 3.46
CA TRP A 55 7.52 2.01 3.65
C TRP A 55 8.87 1.47 3.19
N ARG A 56 9.47 2.06 2.15
CA ARG A 56 10.85 1.73 1.74
C ARG A 56 11.88 2.13 2.79
N ILE A 57 11.71 3.28 3.45
CA ILE A 57 12.54 3.66 4.61
C ILE A 57 12.38 2.61 5.72
N ASP A 58 11.17 2.07 5.86
CA ASP A 58 10.87 1.01 6.82
C ASP A 58 11.32 -0.40 6.41
N GLY A 59 12.05 -0.54 5.30
CA GLY A 59 12.66 -1.80 4.89
C GLY A 59 11.74 -2.75 4.12
N VAL A 60 10.62 -2.25 3.59
CA VAL A 60 9.79 -3.05 2.68
C VAL A 60 10.57 -3.38 1.42
N SER A 61 10.61 -4.68 1.11
CA SER A 61 11.40 -5.22 0.00
C SER A 61 10.64 -5.17 -1.32
N THR A 62 9.32 -5.39 -1.28
CA THR A 62 8.48 -5.48 -2.48
C THR A 62 7.17 -4.72 -2.26
N ILE A 63 6.66 -4.08 -3.32
CA ILE A 63 5.44 -3.28 -3.29
C ILE A 63 4.50 -3.74 -4.41
N GLY A 64 3.21 -3.81 -4.13
CA GLY A 64 2.19 -4.02 -5.15
C GLY A 64 0.90 -3.30 -4.80
N GLY A 65 -0.22 -3.78 -5.33
CA GLY A 65 -1.53 -3.22 -5.05
C GLY A 65 -2.63 -4.28 -5.02
N CYS A 66 -3.63 -4.04 -4.19
CA CYS A 66 -4.81 -4.87 -4.05
C CYS A 66 -6.03 -4.21 -4.74
N CYS A 67 -7.18 -4.15 -4.08
CA CYS A 67 -8.40 -3.57 -4.60
C CYS A 67 -8.29 -2.05 -4.77
N GLY A 68 -8.84 -1.52 -5.86
CA GLY A 68 -8.85 -0.08 -6.15
C GLY A 68 -7.59 0.43 -6.84
N LEU A 69 -6.45 -0.25 -6.67
CA LEU A 69 -5.21 0.11 -7.37
C LEU A 69 -5.19 -0.43 -8.80
N LYS A 70 -4.82 0.48 -9.71
CA LYS A 70 -4.83 0.28 -11.18
C LYS A 70 -3.40 0.37 -11.74
N PRO A 71 -3.16 -0.02 -13.02
CA PRO A 71 -1.85 0.10 -13.65
C PRO A 71 -1.17 1.46 -13.49
N ASP A 72 -1.94 2.56 -13.54
CA ASP A 72 -1.40 3.92 -13.36
C ASP A 72 -0.77 4.14 -11.98
N HIS A 73 -1.30 3.50 -10.93
CA HIS A 73 -0.72 3.58 -9.59
C HIS A 73 0.62 2.85 -9.54
N ILE A 74 0.71 1.66 -10.16
CA ILE A 74 1.94 0.90 -10.23
C ILE A 74 2.99 1.63 -11.08
N ARG A 75 2.57 2.22 -12.20
CA ARG A 75 3.44 3.02 -13.07
C ARG A 75 3.99 4.25 -12.35
N ALA A 76 3.21 4.89 -11.49
CA ALA A 76 3.70 6.03 -10.71
C ALA A 76 4.82 5.65 -9.73
N LEU A 77 4.93 4.37 -9.33
CA LEU A 77 6.04 3.91 -8.48
C LEU A 77 7.40 3.93 -9.18
N GLU A 78 7.45 4.02 -10.53
CA GLU A 78 8.69 4.14 -11.30
C GLU A 78 9.55 5.34 -10.84
N VAL A 79 8.93 6.38 -10.28
CA VAL A 79 9.64 7.56 -9.76
C VAL A 79 10.50 7.27 -8.53
N LEU A 80 10.32 6.11 -7.90
CA LEU A 80 11.09 5.69 -6.73
C LEU A 80 12.35 4.89 -7.10
N GLY A 81 12.59 4.62 -8.40
CA GLY A 81 13.68 3.78 -8.91
C GLY A 81 13.47 2.29 -8.69
#